data_AF-A0A368RXY0-F1
#
_entry.id   AF-A0A368RXY0-F1
#
_cell.length_a   1.000
_cell.length_b   1.000
_cell.length_c   1.000
_cell.angle_alpha   90.00
_cell.angle_beta   90.00
_cell.angle_gamma   90.00
#
_symmetry.space_group_name_H-M   'P 1'
#
loop_
_entity.id
_entity.type
_entity.pdbx_description
1 polymer ?
#
loop_
_entity_poly.entity_id
_entity_poly.type
_entity_poly.pdbx_seq_one_letter_code
_entity_poly.pdbx_strand_id
1 'polypeptide(L)'
;MVTALTNESATSKSVYFAHCTSEMIFITHVLTEQPEKLAGPLLANTYVIFLKGHRVWYGQMLAKGELSPDMGDSLRGKGMIQGISAVGAFFELLSQPSLSVQHPEENKRVAPAELYPILKRLHNWRIDSVLEE
;
A
#
# COMPACT_ATOMS: atom_id res chain seq x y z
N MET A 1 6.20 10.63 -1.63
CA MET A 1 6.78 9.29 -1.55
C MET A 1 7.05 8.68 -2.93
N VAL A 2 6.06 8.29 -3.75
CA VAL A 2 6.30 7.71 -5.09
C VAL A 2 7.06 8.65 -6.03
N THR A 3 6.71 9.94 -6.09
CA THR A 3 7.37 10.91 -6.97
C THR A 3 8.84 11.12 -6.62
N ALA A 4 9.16 11.20 -5.32
CA ALA A 4 10.53 11.29 -4.81
C ALA A 4 11.31 9.97 -4.99
N LEU A 5 10.68 8.82 -4.70
CA LEU A 5 11.29 7.49 -4.86
C LEU A 5 11.55 7.11 -6.33
N THR A 6 10.84 7.73 -7.27
CA THR A 6 10.95 7.42 -8.70
C THR A 6 11.76 8.44 -9.48
N ASN A 7 12.26 9.50 -8.83
CA ASN A 7 12.93 10.63 -9.47
C ASN A 7 12.15 11.16 -10.70
N GLU A 8 10.82 11.11 -10.60
CA GLU A 8 9.87 11.37 -11.68
C GLU A 8 9.98 10.50 -12.96
N SER A 9 10.92 9.57 -13.02
CA SER A 9 11.15 8.66 -14.14
C SER A 9 9.93 7.79 -14.42
N ALA A 10 9.51 7.76 -15.69
CA ALA A 10 8.43 6.89 -16.15
C ALA A 10 8.77 5.41 -15.88
N THR A 11 10.03 5.01 -16.02
CA THR A 11 10.51 3.65 -15.77
C THR A 11 10.42 3.29 -14.29
N SER A 12 10.84 4.16 -13.39
CA SER A 12 10.76 3.87 -11.95
C SER A 12 9.30 3.84 -11.47
N LYS A 13 8.44 4.70 -12.03
CA LYS A 13 6.99 4.66 -11.78
C LYS A 13 6.34 3.36 -12.28
N SER A 14 6.73 2.87 -13.45
CA SER A 14 6.19 1.61 -13.98
C SER A 14 6.66 0.39 -13.17
N VAL A 15 7.91 0.36 -12.73
CA VAL A 15 8.42 -0.69 -11.82
C VAL A 15 7.67 -0.67 -10.49
N TYR A 16 7.50 0.49 -9.87
CA TYR A 16 6.75 0.61 -8.62
C TYR A 16 5.27 0.20 -8.80
N PHE A 17 4.64 0.58 -9.91
CA PHE A 17 3.28 0.16 -10.25
C PHE A 17 3.16 -1.36 -10.41
N ALA A 18 4.13 -1.99 -11.09
CA ALA A 18 4.15 -3.44 -11.26
C ALA A 18 4.26 -4.17 -9.92
N HIS A 19 5.12 -3.70 -9.02
CA HIS A 19 5.23 -4.28 -7.68
C HIS A 19 3.95 -4.08 -6.84
N CYS A 20 3.35 -2.88 -6.84
CA CYS A 20 2.08 -2.65 -6.16
C CYS A 20 0.98 -3.56 -6.69
N THR A 21 0.91 -3.73 -8.00
CA THR A 21 -0.09 -4.57 -8.66
C THR A 21 0.11 -6.04 -8.31
N SER A 22 1.35 -6.51 -8.29
CA SER A 22 1.68 -7.89 -7.90
C SER A 22 1.26 -8.19 -6.46
N GLU A 23 1.55 -7.30 -5.51
CA GLU A 23 1.11 -7.47 -4.11
C GLU A 23 -0.42 -7.45 -3.99
N MET A 24 -1.09 -6.53 -4.67
CA MET A 24 -2.56 -6.46 -4.64
C MET A 24 -3.22 -7.72 -5.22
N ILE A 25 -2.70 -8.25 -6.32
CA ILE A 25 -3.18 -9.52 -6.89
C ILE A 25 -3.02 -10.64 -5.87
N PHE A 26 -1.85 -10.75 -5.24
CA PHE A 26 -1.59 -11.81 -4.27
C PHE A 26 -2.48 -11.68 -3.02
N ILE A 27 -2.62 -10.47 -2.45
CA ILE A 27 -3.54 -10.19 -1.35
C ILE A 27 -4.98 -10.60 -1.72
N THR A 28 -5.40 -10.33 -2.94
CA THR A 28 -6.73 -10.71 -3.43
C THR A 28 -6.90 -12.23 -3.43
N HIS A 29 -5.91 -12.99 -3.88
CA HIS A 29 -5.95 -14.46 -3.83
C HIS A 29 -6.00 -15.01 -2.41
N VAL A 30 -5.41 -14.32 -1.43
CA VAL A 30 -5.48 -14.71 -0.01
C VAL A 30 -6.86 -14.42 0.58
N LEU A 31 -7.51 -13.32 0.18
CA LEU A 31 -8.73 -12.82 0.82
C LEU A 31 -10.03 -13.21 0.11
N THR A 32 -9.99 -13.75 -1.10
CA THR A 32 -11.20 -14.15 -1.82
C THR A 32 -11.06 -15.50 -2.52
N GLU A 33 -12.16 -16.23 -2.55
CA GLU A 33 -12.29 -17.49 -3.30
C GLU A 33 -12.36 -17.29 -4.82
N GLN A 34 -12.64 -16.06 -5.29
CA GLN A 34 -12.82 -15.74 -6.72
C GLN A 34 -11.99 -14.51 -7.15
N PRO A 35 -10.65 -14.57 -7.04
CA PRO A 35 -9.75 -13.45 -7.31
C PRO A 35 -9.83 -12.92 -8.75
N GLU A 36 -10.12 -13.78 -9.72
CA GLU A 36 -10.25 -13.44 -11.14
C GLU A 36 -11.34 -12.40 -11.42
N LYS A 37 -12.41 -12.39 -10.62
CA LYS A 37 -13.50 -11.41 -10.75
C LYS A 37 -13.07 -10.01 -10.29
N LEU A 38 -12.06 -9.94 -9.43
CA LEU A 38 -11.55 -8.69 -8.86
C LEU A 38 -10.32 -8.17 -9.59
N ALA A 39 -9.57 -9.02 -10.30
CA ALA A 39 -8.32 -8.65 -10.96
C ALA A 39 -8.46 -7.45 -11.94
N GLY A 40 -9.46 -7.47 -12.82
CA GLY A 40 -9.72 -6.38 -13.78
C GLY A 40 -10.11 -5.07 -13.09
N PRO A 41 -11.15 -5.05 -12.24
CA PRO A 41 -11.55 -3.88 -11.48
C PRO A 41 -10.45 -3.32 -10.57
N LEU A 42 -9.68 -4.18 -9.89
CA LEU A 42 -8.57 -3.76 -9.03
C LEU A 42 -7.45 -3.12 -9.83
N LEU A 43 -7.07 -3.70 -10.97
CA LEU A 43 -6.04 -3.14 -11.85
C LEU A 43 -6.46 -1.76 -12.38
N ALA A 44 -7.71 -1.63 -12.84
CA ALA A 44 -8.25 -0.36 -13.33
C ALA A 44 -8.28 0.71 -12.21
N ASN A 45 -8.75 0.34 -11.01
CA ASN A 45 -8.77 1.25 -9.87
C ASN A 45 -7.36 1.66 -9.42
N THR A 46 -6.42 0.71 -9.39
CA THR A 46 -5.00 0.98 -9.07
C THR A 46 -4.41 1.95 -10.08
N TYR A 47 -4.66 1.74 -11.38
CA TYR A 47 -4.19 2.62 -12.44
C TYR A 47 -4.76 4.04 -12.34
N VAL A 48 -6.06 4.18 -12.07
CA VAL A 48 -6.70 5.48 -11.84
C VAL A 48 -6.11 6.19 -10.62
N ILE A 49 -5.95 5.48 -9.49
CA ILE A 49 -5.34 6.02 -8.27
C ILE A 49 -3.91 6.50 -8.53
N PHE A 50 -3.11 5.76 -9.31
CA PHE A 50 -1.73 6.12 -9.64
C PHE A 50 -1.60 7.34 -10.55
N LEU A 51 -2.58 7.56 -11.44
CA LEU A 51 -2.54 8.67 -12.38
C LEU A 51 -3.15 9.97 -11.82
N LYS A 52 -4.23 9.89 -11.04
CA LYS A 52 -4.92 11.05 -10.47
C LYS A 52 -5.69 10.68 -9.20
N GLY A 53 -5.66 11.56 -8.20
CA GLY A 53 -6.56 11.46 -7.05
C GLY A 53 -5.98 11.99 -5.74
N HIS A 54 -6.81 11.96 -4.70
CA HIS A 54 -6.46 12.46 -3.36
C HIS A 54 -5.24 11.72 -2.76
N ARG A 55 -5.04 10.43 -3.09
CA ARG A 55 -3.93 9.62 -2.58
C ARG A 55 -2.58 10.00 -3.21
N VAL A 56 -2.54 10.32 -4.51
CA VAL A 56 -1.33 10.83 -5.18
C VAL A 56 -1.00 12.23 -4.70
N TRP A 57 -2.00 13.10 -4.60
CA TRP A 57 -1.81 14.44 -4.04
C TRP A 57 -1.25 14.38 -2.63
N TYR A 58 -1.80 13.53 -1.76
CA TYR A 58 -1.30 13.37 -0.39
C TYR A 58 0.15 12.87 -0.37
N GLY A 59 0.46 11.83 -1.16
CA GLY A 59 1.82 11.32 -1.30
C GLY A 59 2.82 12.35 -1.84
N GLN A 60 2.37 13.32 -2.64
CA GLN A 60 3.18 14.44 -3.12
C GLN A 60 3.40 15.48 -2.02
N MET A 61 2.35 15.90 -1.32
CA MET A 61 2.46 16.87 -0.22
C MET A 61 3.39 16.36 0.90
N LEU A 62 3.29 15.07 1.24
CA LEU A 62 4.21 14.41 2.17
C LEU A 62 5.67 14.46 1.68
N ALA A 63 5.91 14.21 0.38
CA ALA A 63 7.27 14.28 -0.17
C ALA A 63 7.86 15.70 -0.18
N LYS A 64 7.00 16.71 -0.24
CA LYS A 64 7.41 18.12 -0.17
C LYS A 64 7.59 18.62 1.26
N GLY A 65 7.26 17.79 2.27
CA GLY A 65 7.18 18.22 3.67
C GLY A 65 6.04 19.20 3.96
N GLU A 66 5.10 19.37 3.02
CA GLU A 66 3.92 20.26 3.20
C GLU A 66 2.83 19.61 4.06
N LEU A 67 2.84 18.28 4.15
CA LEU A 67 2.04 17.51 5.09
C LEU A 67 2.96 16.57 5.86
N SER A 68 2.54 16.22 7.06
CA SER A 68 3.18 15.23 7.89
C SER A 68 2.19 14.08 8.20
N PRO A 69 2.66 12.86 8.45
CA PRO A 69 1.78 11.69 8.52
C PRO A 69 0.97 11.64 9.83
N ASP A 70 1.43 12.31 10.88
CA ASP A 70 0.76 12.57 12.16
C ASP A 70 -0.50 13.43 12.01
N MET A 71 -0.63 14.20 10.92
CA MET A 71 -1.89 14.88 10.57
C MET A 71 -3.04 13.89 10.27
N GLY A 72 -2.74 12.60 10.21
CA GLY A 72 -3.72 11.52 10.16
C GLY A 72 -4.39 11.40 8.80
N ASP A 73 -5.49 10.64 8.79
CA ASP A 73 -6.26 10.35 7.59
C ASP A 73 -7.35 11.39 7.30
N SER A 74 -7.54 12.41 8.15
CA SER A 74 -8.66 13.35 8.02
C SER A 74 -8.16 14.79 7.91
N LEU A 75 -8.04 15.28 6.67
CA LEU A 75 -7.58 16.63 6.40
C LEU A 75 -8.75 17.61 6.26
N ARG A 76 -8.67 18.73 6.99
CA ARG A 76 -9.67 19.81 6.95
C ARG A 76 -9.83 20.32 5.51
N GLY A 77 -11.06 20.24 4.99
CA GLY A 77 -11.41 20.69 3.62
C GLY A 77 -11.09 19.70 2.49
N LYS A 78 -10.42 18.57 2.77
CA LYS A 78 -10.08 17.53 1.78
C LYS A 78 -10.80 16.18 2.04
N GLY A 79 -11.41 16.02 3.21
CA GLY A 79 -12.10 14.80 3.63
C GLY A 79 -11.15 13.70 4.10
N MET A 80 -11.69 12.49 4.31
CA MET A 80 -10.92 11.34 4.79
C MET A 80 -10.09 10.70 3.66
N ILE A 81 -8.77 10.71 3.83
CA ILE A 81 -7.77 9.98 3.06
C ILE A 81 -7.70 8.55 3.58
N GLN A 82 -8.64 7.73 3.13
CA GLN A 82 -8.77 6.32 3.49
C GLN A 82 -7.52 5.45 3.24
N GLY A 83 -6.48 5.97 2.59
CA GLY A 83 -5.26 5.24 2.27
C GLY A 83 -4.43 4.85 3.50
N ILE A 84 -4.30 5.73 4.51
CA ILE A 84 -3.43 5.48 5.67
C ILE A 84 -4.05 4.43 6.60
N SER A 85 -5.31 4.62 6.97
CA SER A 85 -6.04 3.69 7.84
C SER A 85 -6.24 2.32 7.19
N ALA A 86 -6.41 2.28 5.86
CA ALA A 86 -6.44 1.01 5.13
C ALA A 86 -5.11 0.25 5.24
N VAL A 87 -3.95 0.91 5.14
CA VAL A 87 -2.64 0.23 5.27
C VAL A 87 -2.52 -0.46 6.63
N GLY A 88 -2.90 0.21 7.72
CA GLY A 88 -2.92 -0.39 9.06
C GLY A 88 -3.84 -1.61 9.13
N ALA A 89 -5.10 -1.44 8.72
CA ALA A 89 -6.10 -2.51 8.77
C ALA A 89 -5.70 -3.73 7.91
N PHE A 90 -5.15 -3.51 6.71
CA PHE A 90 -4.66 -4.60 5.86
C PHE A 90 -3.44 -5.29 6.46
N PHE A 91 -2.49 -4.54 7.04
CA PHE A 91 -1.32 -5.13 7.67
C PHE A 91 -1.72 -6.01 8.87
N GLU A 92 -2.64 -5.55 9.71
CA GLU A 92 -3.19 -6.32 10.84
C GLU A 92 -3.95 -7.57 10.38
N LEU A 93 -4.81 -7.43 9.36
CA LEU A 93 -5.55 -8.54 8.78
C LEU A 93 -4.59 -9.61 8.22
N LEU A 94 -3.61 -9.19 7.43
CA LEU A 94 -2.63 -10.07 6.78
C LEU A 94 -1.56 -10.60 7.75
N SER A 95 -1.56 -10.15 8.99
CA SER A 95 -0.73 -10.69 10.08
C SER A 95 -1.45 -11.79 10.87
N GLN A 96 -2.73 -12.06 10.60
CA GLN A 96 -3.50 -13.07 11.31
C GLN A 96 -2.97 -14.49 11.03
N PRO A 97 -2.74 -15.32 12.06
CA PRO A 97 -2.22 -16.69 11.88
C PRO A 97 -3.11 -17.58 11.00
N SER A 98 -4.42 -17.34 10.97
CA SER A 98 -5.39 -18.07 10.14
C SER A 98 -5.16 -17.89 8.64
N LEU A 99 -4.49 -16.81 8.24
CA LEU A 99 -4.16 -16.51 6.84
C LEU A 99 -2.73 -16.95 6.47
N SER A 100 -2.04 -17.70 7.33
CA SER A 100 -0.65 -18.10 7.07
C SER A 100 -0.50 -18.89 5.76
N VAL A 101 0.43 -18.45 4.92
CA VAL A 101 0.74 -19.06 3.63
C VAL A 101 2.10 -19.77 3.68
N GLN A 102 2.31 -20.72 2.78
CA GLN A 102 3.62 -21.36 2.64
C GLN A 102 4.62 -20.35 2.06
N HIS A 103 5.78 -20.19 2.71
CA HIS A 103 6.83 -19.34 2.18
C HIS A 103 7.38 -19.96 0.88
N PRO A 104 7.56 -19.18 -0.21
CA PRO A 104 7.96 -19.72 -1.51
C PRO A 104 9.37 -20.32 -1.52
N GLU A 105 10.27 -19.80 -0.68
CA GLU A 105 11.67 -20.24 -0.60
C GLU A 105 12.02 -21.00 0.69
N GLU A 106 11.15 -20.95 1.69
CA GLU A 106 11.41 -21.51 3.02
C GLU A 106 10.33 -22.53 3.33
N ASN A 107 10.68 -23.69 3.89
CA ASN A 107 9.68 -24.71 4.22
C ASN A 107 8.93 -24.39 5.52
N LYS A 108 8.44 -23.16 5.67
CA LYS A 108 7.72 -22.66 6.84
C LYS A 108 6.46 -21.91 6.41
N ARG A 109 5.47 -21.89 7.31
CA ARG A 109 4.31 -21.00 7.16
C ARG A 109 4.64 -19.63 7.74
N VAL A 110 4.28 -18.58 7.01
CA VAL A 110 4.49 -17.18 7.41
C VAL A 110 3.20 -16.40 7.27
N ALA A 111 3.10 -15.31 8.03
CA ALA A 111 2.03 -14.36 7.81
C ALA A 111 2.20 -13.70 6.42
N PRO A 112 1.12 -13.54 5.64
CA PRO A 112 1.22 -12.88 4.34
C PRO A 112 1.83 -11.47 4.41
N ALA A 113 1.61 -10.73 5.50
CA ALA A 113 2.22 -9.41 5.73
C ALA A 113 3.75 -9.41 5.71
N GLU A 114 4.41 -10.55 5.96
CA GLU A 114 5.87 -10.69 5.89
C GLU A 114 6.39 -10.76 4.45
N LEU A 115 5.56 -11.19 3.50
CA LEU A 115 5.91 -11.38 2.09
C LEU A 115 5.69 -10.13 1.23
N TYR A 116 5.07 -9.08 1.77
CA TYR A 116 4.64 -7.89 1.03
C TYR A 116 5.50 -6.67 1.37
N PRO A 117 6.65 -6.47 0.68
CA PRO A 117 7.60 -5.43 1.02
C PRO A 117 7.04 -4.00 0.90
N ILE A 118 6.12 -3.73 -0.02
CA ILE A 118 5.50 -2.40 -0.15
C ILE A 118 4.52 -2.17 0.99
N LEU A 119 3.62 -3.11 1.28
CA LEU A 119 2.70 -2.99 2.42
C LEU A 119 3.48 -2.79 3.73
N LYS A 120 4.53 -3.57 3.95
CA LYS A 120 5.40 -3.47 5.14
C LYS A 120 6.10 -2.12 5.21
N ARG A 121 6.63 -1.61 4.08
CA ARG A 121 7.26 -0.28 4.02
C ARG A 121 6.26 0.83 4.31
N LEU A 122 5.04 0.75 3.76
CA LEU A 122 3.97 1.72 4.02
C LEU A 122 3.54 1.71 5.49
N HIS A 123 3.45 0.53 6.09
CA HIS A 123 3.08 0.36 7.49
C HIS A 123 4.17 0.90 8.43
N ASN A 124 5.44 0.59 8.19
CA ASN A 124 6.55 1.10 8.98
C ASN A 124 6.68 2.62 8.87
N TRP A 125 6.55 3.16 7.66
CA TRP A 125 6.57 4.61 7.46
C TRP A 125 5.47 5.31 8.28
N ARG A 126 4.28 4.71 8.40
CA ARG A 126 3.21 5.21 9.29
C ARG A 126 3.61 5.15 10.77
N ILE A 127 4.33 4.11 11.22
CA ILE A 127 4.78 3.98 12.61
C ILE A 127 5.89 4.98 12.93
N ASP A 128 6.92 5.05 12.08
CA ASP A 128 8.08 5.92 12.30
C ASP A 128 7.65 7.40 12.37
N SER A 129 6.69 7.79 11.55
CA SER A 129 6.08 9.13 11.60
C SER A 129 5.26 9.44 12.84
N VAL A 130 4.88 8.43 13.64
CA VAL A 130 4.18 8.58 14.93
C VAL A 130 5.16 8.56 16.10
N LEU A 131 6.39 8.07 15.90
CA LEU A 131 7.40 7.89 16.95
C LEU A 131 8.52 8.95 16.94
N GLU A 132 8.55 9.86 15.97
CA GLU A 132 9.46 11.03 15.95
C GLU A 132 8.94 12.25 16.77
N GLU A 133 8.08 12.02 17.78
CA GLU A 133 7.78 12.97 18.88
C GLU A 133 8.77 12.83 20.04
#